data_AF-A0A958FSP1-F1
#
_entry.id   AF-A0A958FSP1-F1
#
_cell.length_a   1.000
_cell.length_b   1.000
_cell.length_c   1.000
_cell.angle_alpha   90.00
_cell.angle_beta   90.00
_cell.angle_gamma   90.00
#
_symmetry.space_group_name_H-M   'P 1'
#
loop_
_entity.id
_entity.type
_entity.pdbx_description
1 polymer ?
#
loop_
_entity_poly.entity_id
_entity_poly.type
_entity_poly.pdbx_seq_one_letter_code
_entity_poly.pdbx_strand_id
1 'polypeptide(L)'
;MADTKTDSLITQSGRLKQQMQLNDWGFCLLLYEMGDRIFPGSENKRRLFVWFVLTQTGYDARVGYLEDKVYLVLPLAPEIYSTLRLNINNNTYYLANLDGEKTRFTSLMIYSGTFEAATFPLKLNVHRLPAIHKSKMQRTLKFAYNGREHTIEVEYRKDLVDFFYRYPQTSSSLYFQASLSPEAHNSLVKGLRPLIANRPEAEKVDIILSFVQRAFEYETDEVQFGWEKV
;
A
#
# COMPACT_ATOMS: atom_id res chain seq x y z
N MET A 1 29.48 -16.50 8.78
CA MET A 1 29.74 -16.63 7.34
C MET A 1 28.38 -16.83 6.68
N ALA A 2 27.85 -15.80 6.02
CA ALA A 2 26.60 -15.93 5.28
C ALA A 2 26.84 -16.81 4.05
N ASP A 3 25.94 -17.75 3.81
CA ASP A 3 26.01 -18.70 2.69
C ASP A 3 25.84 -17.93 1.36
N THR A 4 26.64 -18.23 0.33
CA THR A 4 26.72 -17.44 -0.93
C THR A 4 25.36 -17.30 -1.64
N LYS A 5 24.45 -18.24 -1.40
CA LYS A 5 23.07 -18.23 -1.92
C LYS A 5 22.19 -17.17 -1.23
N THR A 6 22.38 -16.96 0.07
CA THR A 6 21.64 -15.98 0.87
C THR A 6 22.03 -14.56 0.48
N ASP A 7 23.33 -14.31 0.30
CA ASP A 7 23.84 -13.02 -0.18
C ASP A 7 23.32 -12.69 -1.60
N SER A 8 23.17 -13.72 -2.44
CA SER A 8 22.55 -13.57 -3.76
C SER A 8 21.08 -13.16 -3.68
N LEU A 9 20.27 -13.77 -2.80
CA LEU A 9 18.85 -13.46 -2.67
C LEU A 9 18.62 -12.04 -2.12
N ILE A 10 19.36 -11.65 -1.10
CA ILE A 10 19.29 -10.30 -0.52
C ILE A 10 19.63 -9.28 -1.59
N THR A 11 20.73 -9.48 -2.31
CA THR A 11 21.16 -8.60 -3.41
C THR A 11 20.11 -8.52 -4.52
N GLN A 12 19.51 -9.64 -4.91
CA GLN A 12 18.46 -9.68 -5.93
C GLN A 12 17.20 -8.93 -5.48
N SER A 13 16.76 -9.12 -4.23
CA SER A 13 15.59 -8.41 -3.68
C SER A 13 15.81 -6.89 -3.67
N GLY A 14 17.02 -6.43 -3.32
CA GLY A 14 17.38 -5.01 -3.38
C GLY A 14 17.37 -4.45 -4.81
N ARG A 15 17.86 -5.22 -5.79
CA ARG A 15 17.78 -4.84 -7.21
C ARG A 15 16.34 -4.71 -7.70
N LEU A 16 15.47 -5.67 -7.34
CA LEU A 16 14.05 -5.64 -7.69
C LEU A 16 13.35 -4.43 -7.08
N LYS A 17 13.63 -4.10 -5.80
CA LYS A 17 13.13 -2.88 -5.15
C LYS A 17 13.42 -1.64 -5.99
N GLN A 18 14.66 -1.49 -6.48
CA GLN A 18 15.06 -0.33 -7.28
C GLN A 18 14.42 -0.34 -8.68
N GLN A 19 14.44 -1.48 -9.37
CA GLN A 19 13.84 -1.61 -10.71
C GLN A 19 12.34 -1.31 -10.71
N MET A 20 11.64 -1.77 -9.68
CA MET A 20 10.20 -1.58 -9.50
C MET A 20 9.86 -0.26 -8.80
N GLN A 21 10.86 0.58 -8.46
CA GLN A 21 10.68 1.87 -7.79
C GLN A 21 9.85 1.76 -6.50
N LEU A 22 10.05 0.69 -5.74
CA LEU A 22 9.29 0.42 -4.52
C LEU A 22 9.81 1.26 -3.36
N ASN A 23 8.90 1.84 -2.58
CA ASN A 23 9.23 2.35 -1.25
C ASN A 23 9.42 1.18 -0.26
N ASP A 24 9.65 1.48 1.02
CA ASP A 24 9.97 0.44 2.01
C ASP A 24 8.78 -0.51 2.24
N TRP A 25 7.55 0.00 2.20
CA TRP A 25 6.36 -0.86 2.28
C TRP A 25 6.22 -1.75 1.04
N GLY A 26 6.41 -1.20 -0.15
CA GLY A 26 6.41 -1.99 -1.39
C GLY A 26 7.48 -3.06 -1.39
N PHE A 27 8.64 -2.80 -0.78
CA PHE A 27 9.65 -3.81 -0.57
C PHE A 27 9.18 -4.93 0.36
N CYS A 28 8.47 -4.61 1.46
CA CYS A 28 7.86 -5.62 2.33
C CYS A 28 6.85 -6.49 1.58
N LEU A 29 5.99 -5.88 0.75
CA LEU A 29 5.04 -6.62 -0.08
C LEU A 29 5.76 -7.52 -1.09
N LEU A 30 6.81 -7.04 -1.75
CA LEU A 30 7.64 -7.85 -2.65
C LEU A 30 8.21 -9.07 -1.93
N LEU A 31 8.81 -8.87 -0.75
CA LEU A 31 9.35 -9.97 0.05
C LEU A 31 8.26 -10.95 0.48
N TYR A 32 7.06 -10.45 0.80
CA TYR A 32 5.93 -11.29 1.15
C TYR A 32 5.48 -12.17 -0.03
N GLU A 33 5.38 -11.62 -1.24
CA GLU A 33 5.10 -12.37 -2.47
C GLU A 33 6.20 -13.39 -2.80
N MET A 34 7.47 -13.02 -2.60
CA MET A 34 8.59 -13.95 -2.76
C MET A 34 8.49 -15.10 -1.75
N GLY A 35 8.20 -14.78 -0.49
CA GLY A 35 8.05 -15.77 0.57
C GLY A 35 6.88 -16.72 0.32
N ASP A 36 5.77 -16.24 -0.28
CA ASP A 36 4.68 -17.12 -0.70
C ASP A 36 5.13 -18.14 -1.74
N ARG A 37 5.89 -17.70 -2.75
CA ARG A 37 6.42 -18.60 -3.78
C ARG A 37 7.45 -19.59 -3.25
N ILE A 38 8.25 -19.20 -2.27
CA ILE A 38 9.30 -20.06 -1.67
C ILE A 38 8.67 -21.05 -0.67
N PHE A 39 7.68 -20.60 0.11
CA PHE A 39 7.04 -21.37 1.17
C PHE A 39 5.51 -21.41 0.99
N PRO A 40 5.02 -22.05 -0.10
CA PRO A 40 3.59 -22.06 -0.40
C PRO A 40 2.80 -22.73 0.72
N GLY A 41 1.68 -22.12 1.11
CA GLY A 41 0.78 -22.62 2.15
C GLY A 41 1.30 -22.48 3.59
N SER A 42 2.44 -21.84 3.83
CA SER A 42 2.99 -21.63 5.18
C SER A 42 3.19 -20.15 5.51
N GLU A 43 2.18 -19.54 6.15
CA GLU A 43 2.24 -18.13 6.58
C GLU A 43 3.39 -17.85 7.54
N ASN A 44 3.63 -18.75 8.49
CA ASN A 44 4.71 -18.58 9.46
C ASN A 44 6.08 -18.54 8.77
N LYS A 45 6.36 -19.48 7.86
CA LYS A 45 7.62 -19.49 7.10
C LYS A 45 7.75 -18.26 6.21
N ARG A 46 6.65 -17.82 5.57
CA ARG A 46 6.61 -16.60 4.79
C ARG A 46 6.97 -15.37 5.64
N ARG A 47 6.32 -15.18 6.79
CA ARG A 47 6.58 -14.04 7.70
C ARG A 47 8.00 -14.07 8.27
N LEU A 48 8.51 -15.25 8.64
CA LEU A 48 9.91 -15.43 9.07
C LEU A 48 10.91 -15.12 7.96
N PHE A 49 10.61 -15.47 6.70
CA PHE A 49 11.43 -15.10 5.55
C PHE A 49 11.48 -13.59 5.37
N VAL A 50 10.34 -12.90 5.42
CA VAL A 50 10.30 -11.43 5.31
C VAL A 50 11.12 -10.80 6.43
N TRP A 51 10.91 -11.22 7.68
CA TRP A 51 11.69 -10.76 8.83
C TRP A 51 13.20 -10.95 8.63
N PHE A 52 13.62 -12.15 8.21
CA PHE A 52 15.01 -12.46 7.96
C PHE A 52 15.61 -11.52 6.91
N VAL A 53 14.98 -11.35 5.74
CA VAL A 53 15.53 -10.47 4.70
C VAL A 53 15.55 -9.00 5.15
N LEU A 54 14.54 -8.53 5.87
CA LEU A 54 14.49 -7.16 6.38
C LEU A 54 15.63 -6.88 7.37
N THR A 55 15.89 -7.80 8.31
CA THR A 55 17.01 -7.64 9.26
C THR A 55 18.36 -7.67 8.56
N GLN A 56 18.55 -8.53 7.56
CA GLN A 56 19.77 -8.56 6.76
C GLN A 56 19.95 -7.32 5.86
N THR A 57 18.87 -6.57 5.60
CA THR A 57 18.90 -5.33 4.81
C THR A 57 18.93 -4.06 5.68
N GLY A 58 19.07 -4.21 7.00
CA GLY A 58 19.28 -3.09 7.94
C GLY A 58 18.00 -2.50 8.55
N TYR A 59 16.83 -3.11 8.31
CA TYR A 59 15.58 -2.72 8.96
C TYR A 59 15.42 -3.42 10.30
N ASP A 60 15.00 -2.67 11.32
CA ASP A 60 14.73 -3.19 12.67
C ASP A 60 13.38 -3.91 12.73
N ALA A 61 13.21 -4.90 11.86
CA ALA A 61 12.04 -5.77 11.84
C ALA A 61 12.09 -6.75 13.01
N ARG A 62 10.94 -6.96 13.64
CA ARG A 62 10.76 -7.90 14.75
C ARG A 62 9.70 -8.95 14.42
N VAL A 63 9.74 -10.04 15.17
CA VAL A 63 8.71 -11.07 15.15
C VAL A 63 7.99 -11.11 16.49
N GLY A 64 6.68 -11.23 16.40
CA GLY A 64 5.82 -11.53 17.52
C GLY A 64 5.12 -12.87 17.34
N TYR A 65 4.69 -13.44 18.45
CA TYR A 65 4.03 -14.73 18.52
C TYR A 65 2.71 -14.60 19.27
N LEU A 66 1.68 -15.21 18.72
CA LEU A 66 0.42 -15.46 19.39
C LEU A 66 0.02 -16.89 19.05
N GLU A 67 -0.08 -17.73 20.08
CA GLU A 67 -0.28 -19.18 19.92
C GLU A 67 0.81 -19.80 19.03
N ASP A 68 0.43 -20.48 17.96
CA ASP A 68 1.33 -21.10 16.97
C ASP A 68 1.63 -20.19 15.77
N LYS A 69 1.14 -18.95 15.77
CA LYS A 69 1.27 -18.00 14.65
C LYS A 69 2.38 -16.99 14.87
N VAL A 70 3.13 -16.76 13.79
CA VAL A 70 4.14 -15.71 13.70
C VAL A 70 3.51 -14.46 13.09
N TYR A 71 3.90 -13.30 13.62
CA TYR A 71 3.50 -11.99 13.16
C TYR A 71 4.71 -11.10 12.94
N LEU A 72 4.68 -10.28 11.88
CA LEU A 72 5.74 -9.33 11.58
C LEU A 72 5.43 -7.98 12.23
N VAL A 73 6.41 -7.41 12.92
CA VAL A 73 6.29 -6.14 13.64
C VAL A 73 7.35 -5.20 13.11
N LEU A 74 6.94 -4.04 12.60
CA LEU A 74 7.81 -3.11 11.88
C LEU A 74 7.81 -1.71 12.51
N PRO A 75 8.98 -1.06 12.60
CA PRO A 75 9.07 0.35 12.96
C PRO A 75 8.70 1.17 11.73
N LEU A 76 7.56 1.85 11.78
CA LEU A 76 7.08 2.71 10.70
C LEU A 76 7.17 4.17 11.16
N ALA A 77 7.72 5.05 10.31
CA ALA A 77 7.94 6.45 10.67
C ALA A 77 6.66 7.26 10.91
N PRO A 78 5.61 7.18 10.06
CA PRO A 78 4.36 7.88 10.32
C PRO A 78 3.41 7.06 11.21
N GLU A 79 2.35 7.71 11.69
CA GLU A 79 1.29 7.05 12.44
C GLU A 79 0.48 6.08 11.56
N ILE A 80 0.18 4.91 12.10
CA ILE A 80 -0.61 3.87 11.44
C ILE A 80 -1.85 3.59 12.26
N TYR A 81 -2.99 3.61 11.58
CA TYR A 81 -4.30 3.42 12.19
C TYR A 81 -4.77 1.97 12.08
N SER A 82 -5.70 1.60 12.95
CA SER A 82 -6.39 0.31 12.89
C SER A 82 -5.48 -0.93 12.92
N THR A 83 -4.33 -0.83 13.60
CA THR A 83 -3.38 -1.94 13.80
C THR A 83 -2.81 -1.89 15.23
N LEU A 84 -2.24 -2.99 15.71
CA LEU A 84 -1.60 -3.04 17.02
C LEU A 84 -0.34 -2.17 17.02
N ARG A 85 -0.32 -1.18 17.93
CA ARG A 85 0.84 -0.32 18.21
C ARG A 85 1.58 -0.82 19.44
N LEU A 86 2.89 -0.97 19.32
CA LEU A 86 3.78 -1.43 20.39
C LEU A 86 4.88 -0.39 20.63
N ASN A 87 5.22 -0.16 21.89
CA ASN A 87 6.37 0.65 22.26
C ASN A 87 7.45 -0.28 22.79
N ILE A 88 8.59 -0.34 22.10
CA ILE A 88 9.71 -1.20 22.47
C ILE A 88 10.98 -0.34 22.47
N ASN A 89 11.69 -0.28 23.60
CA ASN A 89 12.92 0.51 23.76
C ASN A 89 12.79 1.96 23.23
N ASN A 90 11.69 2.64 23.59
CA ASN A 90 11.33 4.00 23.14
C ASN A 90 11.05 4.17 21.63
N ASN A 91 11.04 3.10 20.85
CA ASN A 91 10.62 3.11 19.45
C ASN A 91 9.18 2.61 19.31
N THR A 92 8.44 3.22 18.39
CA THR A 92 7.08 2.77 18.03
C THR A 92 7.15 1.74 16.91
N TYR A 93 6.48 0.61 17.12
CA TYR A 93 6.32 -0.44 16.13
C TYR A 93 4.84 -0.70 15.89
N TYR A 94 4.54 -1.26 14.73
CA TYR A 94 3.20 -1.65 14.34
C TYR A 94 3.19 -3.07 13.82
N LEU A 95 2.08 -3.78 14.05
CA LEU A 95 1.80 -5.03 13.36
C LEU A 95 1.67 -4.76 11.85
N ALA A 96 2.46 -5.48 11.05
CA ALA A 96 2.51 -5.35 9.61
C ALA A 96 1.60 -6.39 8.92
N ASN A 97 0.39 -5.96 8.56
CA ASN A 97 -0.61 -6.77 7.86
C ASN A 97 -0.32 -6.81 6.35
N LEU A 98 0.70 -7.57 5.95
CA LEU A 98 1.15 -7.66 4.55
C LEU A 98 0.23 -8.50 3.66
N ASP A 99 -0.62 -9.36 4.22
CA ASP A 99 -1.67 -10.11 3.52
C ASP A 99 -2.86 -9.22 3.12
N GLY A 100 -2.97 -8.01 3.67
CA GLY A 100 -4.13 -7.14 3.49
C GLY A 100 -5.28 -7.47 4.44
N GLU A 101 -5.15 -8.52 5.25
CA GLU A 101 -6.14 -8.87 6.27
C GLU A 101 -5.82 -8.11 7.57
N LYS A 102 -6.81 -7.39 8.09
CA LYS A 102 -6.63 -6.67 9.35
C LYS A 102 -6.80 -7.63 10.52
N THR A 103 -5.70 -8.19 10.98
CA THR A 103 -5.69 -8.95 12.22
C THR A 103 -5.78 -8.00 13.42
N ARG A 104 -6.78 -8.19 14.28
CA ARG A 104 -6.96 -7.43 15.53
C ARG A 104 -6.80 -8.36 16.72
N PHE A 105 -5.72 -8.19 17.47
CA PHE A 105 -5.56 -8.78 18.80
C PHE A 105 -4.99 -7.73 19.75
N THR A 106 -5.27 -7.92 21.04
CA THR A 106 -4.95 -6.94 22.10
C THR A 106 -3.53 -7.09 22.65
N SER A 107 -2.88 -8.23 22.41
CA SER A 107 -1.51 -8.50 22.89
C SER A 107 -0.75 -9.43 21.95
N LEU A 108 0.58 -9.33 21.98
CA LEU A 108 1.51 -10.12 21.16
C LEU A 108 2.80 -10.32 21.95
N MET A 109 3.31 -11.56 22.02
CA MET A 109 4.60 -11.83 22.66
C MET A 109 5.72 -11.50 21.68
N ILE A 110 6.61 -10.57 22.02
CA ILE A 110 7.68 -10.13 21.11
C ILE A 110 8.98 -10.85 21.43
N TYR A 111 9.66 -11.32 20.38
CA TYR A 111 11.03 -11.82 20.51
C TYR A 111 11.96 -10.71 20.99
N SER A 112 12.66 -10.95 22.10
CA SER A 112 13.50 -9.94 22.77
C SER A 112 14.87 -9.73 22.13
N GLY A 113 15.27 -10.56 21.16
CA GLY A 113 16.57 -10.42 20.51
C GLY A 113 16.67 -9.13 19.69
N THR A 114 17.79 -8.43 19.85
CA THR A 114 18.11 -7.22 19.10
C THR A 114 19.14 -7.54 18.03
N PHE A 115 18.91 -7.08 16.80
CA PHE A 115 19.92 -7.09 15.74
C PHE A 115 20.62 -5.72 15.73
N GLU A 116 21.85 -5.65 16.25
CA GLU A 116 22.58 -4.38 16.44
C GLU A 116 22.80 -3.58 15.14
N ALA A 117 22.78 -4.25 13.98
CA ALA A 117 22.96 -3.62 12.67
C ALA A 117 21.67 -2.99 12.09
N ALA A 118 20.52 -3.22 12.71
CA ALA A 118 19.22 -2.82 12.19
C ALA A 118 18.74 -1.53 12.88
N THR A 119 18.75 -0.41 12.15
CA THR A 119 18.59 0.93 12.77
C THR A 119 17.57 1.84 12.09
N PHE A 120 17.04 1.46 10.92
CA PHE A 120 16.20 2.36 10.14
C PHE A 120 14.69 2.04 10.27
N PRO A 121 13.85 3.04 10.61
CA PRO A 121 12.41 2.90 10.45
C PRO A 121 12.05 2.89 8.96
N LEU A 122 11.03 2.12 8.60
CA LEU A 122 10.52 2.06 7.24
C LEU A 122 9.72 3.33 6.91
N LYS A 123 9.92 3.81 5.69
CA LYS A 123 9.23 4.99 5.15
C LYS A 123 8.04 4.59 4.28
N LEU A 124 6.93 5.27 4.52
CA LEU A 124 5.68 5.09 3.77
C LEU A 124 5.40 6.22 2.77
N ASN A 125 6.35 7.10 2.50
CA ASN A 125 6.11 8.12 1.48
C ASN A 125 6.09 7.46 0.10
N VAL A 126 5.13 7.84 -0.74
CA VAL A 126 5.02 7.38 -2.13
C VAL A 126 5.31 8.56 -3.05
N HIS A 127 6.59 8.92 -3.18
CA HIS A 127 7.02 10.03 -4.05
C HIS A 127 6.96 9.67 -5.55
N ARG A 128 6.96 8.37 -5.87
CA ARG A 128 6.83 7.83 -7.22
C ARG A 128 5.94 6.61 -7.16
N LEU A 129 5.07 6.46 -8.16
CA LEU A 129 4.25 5.27 -8.30
C LEU A 129 5.14 4.05 -8.56
N PRO A 130 4.91 2.92 -7.87
CA PRO A 130 5.59 1.67 -8.15
C PRO A 130 5.52 1.28 -9.64
N ALA A 131 6.62 0.79 -10.18
CA ALA A 131 6.75 0.24 -11.53
C ALA A 131 6.69 -1.30 -11.49
N ILE A 132 5.56 -1.85 -11.02
CA ILE A 132 5.36 -3.30 -10.81
C ILE A 132 5.05 -3.98 -12.15
N HIS A 133 3.82 -3.81 -12.66
CA HIS A 133 3.39 -4.41 -13.91
C HIS A 133 2.23 -3.62 -14.51
N LYS A 134 2.28 -3.25 -15.79
CA LYS A 134 1.21 -2.42 -16.40
C LYS A 134 -0.04 -3.23 -16.73
N SER A 135 -0.76 -3.68 -15.71
CA SER A 135 -2.11 -4.25 -15.84
C SER A 135 -3.11 -3.11 -15.97
N LYS A 136 -3.53 -2.79 -17.19
CA LYS A 136 -4.53 -1.76 -17.44
C LYS A 136 -5.92 -2.34 -17.31
N MET A 137 -6.79 -1.62 -16.61
CA MET A 137 -8.22 -1.86 -16.53
C MET A 137 -8.96 -0.58 -16.89
N GLN A 138 -10.25 -0.73 -17.18
CA GLN A 138 -11.13 0.38 -17.51
C GLN A 138 -12.34 0.36 -16.57
N ARG A 139 -12.81 1.55 -16.20
CA ARG A 139 -14.06 1.75 -15.47
C ARG A 139 -14.83 2.87 -16.12
N THR A 140 -16.11 2.63 -16.37
CA THR A 140 -17.06 3.64 -16.82
C THR A 140 -17.59 4.39 -15.59
N LEU A 141 -17.40 5.70 -15.56
CA LEU A 141 -17.98 6.60 -14.55
C LEU A 141 -19.13 7.39 -15.16
N LYS A 142 -20.26 7.47 -14.47
CA LYS A 142 -21.46 8.14 -14.96
C LYS A 142 -21.96 9.16 -13.95
N PHE A 143 -22.26 10.37 -14.40
CA PHE A 143 -22.84 11.40 -13.53
C PHE A 143 -23.83 12.27 -14.28
N ALA A 144 -24.82 12.79 -13.56
CA ALA A 144 -25.80 13.72 -14.11
C ALA A 144 -25.45 15.17 -13.75
N TYR A 145 -25.53 16.06 -14.74
CA TYR A 145 -25.42 17.51 -14.59
C TYR A 145 -26.47 18.19 -15.46
N ASN A 146 -27.26 19.12 -14.88
CA ASN A 146 -28.35 19.83 -15.56
C ASN A 146 -29.29 18.92 -16.38
N GLY A 147 -29.70 17.79 -15.79
CA GLY A 147 -30.62 16.83 -16.43
C GLY A 147 -30.02 16.00 -17.55
N ARG A 148 -28.71 16.13 -17.84
CA ARG A 148 -27.99 15.32 -18.83
C ARG A 148 -27.04 14.34 -18.16
N GLU A 149 -27.09 13.09 -18.60
CA GLU A 149 -26.10 12.07 -18.21
C GLU A 149 -24.81 12.27 -19.00
N HIS A 150 -23.69 12.22 -18.29
CA HIS A 150 -22.33 12.24 -18.82
C HIS A 150 -21.65 10.92 -18.46
N THR A 151 -20.90 10.37 -19.41
CA THR A 151 -20.13 9.13 -19.23
C THR A 151 -18.66 9.42 -19.50
N ILE A 152 -17.79 8.95 -18.61
CA ILE A 152 -16.34 9.07 -18.72
C ILE A 152 -15.73 7.69 -18.57
N GLU A 153 -14.97 7.29 -19.59
CA GLU A 153 -14.17 6.09 -19.56
C GLU A 153 -12.81 6.39 -18.92
N VAL A 154 -12.54 5.77 -17.78
CA VAL A 154 -11.30 5.94 -17.03
C VAL A 154 -10.46 4.68 -17.13
N GLU A 155 -9.25 4.83 -17.64
CA GLU A 155 -8.22 3.78 -17.60
C GLU A 155 -7.46 3.88 -16.29
N TYR A 156 -7.20 2.76 -15.62
CA TYR A 156 -6.40 2.72 -14.41
C TYR A 156 -5.52 1.48 -14.38
N ARG A 157 -4.54 1.51 -13.48
CA ARG A 157 -3.56 0.44 -13.28
C ARG A 157 -3.98 -0.45 -12.11
N LYS A 158 -4.36 -1.70 -12.40
CA LYS A 158 -4.81 -2.67 -11.38
C LYS A 158 -3.72 -2.94 -10.35
N ASP A 159 -2.46 -3.03 -10.79
CA ASP A 159 -1.32 -3.29 -9.91
C ASP A 159 -1.15 -2.18 -8.85
N LEU A 160 -1.45 -0.92 -9.21
CA LEU A 160 -1.45 0.18 -8.25
C LEU A 160 -2.66 0.11 -7.30
N VAL A 161 -3.83 -0.29 -7.79
CA VAL A 161 -5.00 -0.52 -6.94
C VAL A 161 -4.70 -1.61 -5.91
N ASP A 162 -4.13 -2.73 -6.34
CA ASP A 162 -3.76 -3.85 -5.45
C ASP A 162 -2.67 -3.45 -4.45
N PHE A 163 -1.70 -2.64 -4.89
CA PHE A 163 -0.67 -2.06 -4.01
C PHE A 163 -1.28 -1.17 -2.93
N PHE A 164 -2.16 -0.23 -3.31
CA PHE A 164 -2.80 0.68 -2.36
C PHE A 164 -3.85 -0.01 -1.48
N TYR A 165 -4.43 -1.12 -1.93
CA TYR A 165 -5.31 -1.97 -1.12
C TYR A 165 -4.55 -2.59 0.06
N ARG A 166 -3.30 -3.03 -0.16
CA ARG A 166 -2.42 -3.60 0.89
C ARG A 166 -1.57 -2.54 1.60
N TYR A 167 -1.83 -1.26 1.37
CA TYR A 167 -1.13 -0.17 2.02
C TYR A 167 -1.67 0.05 3.44
N PRO A 168 -0.82 0.34 4.44
CA PRO A 168 -1.30 0.54 5.80
C PRO A 168 -2.14 1.81 5.89
N GLN A 169 -3.22 1.76 6.65
CA GLN A 169 -4.06 2.94 6.91
C GLN A 169 -3.25 3.98 7.67
N THR A 170 -3.11 5.18 7.10
CA THR A 170 -2.27 6.26 7.60
C THR A 170 -2.86 7.58 7.13
N SER A 171 -2.24 8.72 7.43
CA SER A 171 -2.75 10.03 7.02
C SER A 171 -2.99 10.11 5.51
N SER A 172 -4.17 10.61 5.10
CA SER A 172 -4.52 10.85 3.69
C SER A 172 -3.48 11.72 2.95
N SER A 173 -2.75 12.57 3.68
CA SER A 173 -1.63 13.37 3.14
C SER A 173 -0.53 12.52 2.48
N LEU A 174 -0.25 11.32 2.99
CA LEU A 174 0.73 10.38 2.41
C LEU A 174 0.25 9.81 1.08
N TYR A 175 -1.05 9.59 0.93
CA TYR A 175 -1.65 9.12 -0.31
C TYR A 175 -1.67 10.22 -1.37
N PHE A 176 -1.97 11.46 -0.99
CA PHE A 176 -2.00 12.61 -1.91
C PHE A 176 -0.62 13.04 -2.43
N GLN A 177 0.47 12.57 -1.81
CA GLN A 177 1.82 12.75 -2.37
C GLN A 177 2.04 11.93 -3.64
N ALA A 178 1.29 10.84 -3.84
CA ALA A 178 1.37 10.06 -5.06
C ALA A 178 0.55 10.71 -6.17
N SER A 179 1.19 11.03 -7.29
CA SER A 179 0.47 11.44 -8.50
C SER A 179 -0.44 10.31 -9.00
N LEU A 180 -1.53 10.66 -9.69
CA LEU A 180 -2.30 9.69 -10.48
C LEU A 180 -1.40 9.00 -11.51
N SER A 181 -1.76 7.76 -11.87
CA SER A 181 -1.06 7.10 -12.98
C SER A 181 -1.32 7.86 -14.28
N PRO A 182 -0.37 7.84 -15.25
CA PRO A 182 -0.55 8.52 -16.53
C PRO A 182 -1.84 8.09 -17.26
N GLU A 183 -2.21 6.82 -17.14
CA GLU A 183 -3.45 6.27 -17.70
C GLU A 183 -4.69 6.94 -17.08
N ALA A 184 -4.77 6.98 -15.76
CA ALA A 184 -5.87 7.59 -15.02
C ALA A 184 -5.95 9.09 -15.29
N HIS A 185 -4.82 9.79 -15.20
CA HIS A 185 -4.76 11.21 -15.47
C HIS A 185 -5.21 11.53 -16.90
N ASN A 186 -4.66 10.86 -17.91
CA ASN A 186 -4.95 11.19 -19.31
C ASN A 186 -6.40 10.86 -19.69
N SER A 187 -6.94 9.73 -19.22
CA SER A 187 -8.33 9.34 -19.49
C SER A 187 -9.32 10.28 -18.81
N LEU A 188 -9.09 10.66 -17.55
CA LEU A 188 -9.90 11.66 -16.84
C LEU A 188 -9.87 13.02 -17.54
N VAL A 189 -8.67 13.52 -17.89
CA VAL A 189 -8.54 14.81 -18.60
C VAL A 189 -9.24 14.75 -19.96
N LYS A 190 -9.10 13.66 -20.70
CA LYS A 190 -9.77 13.46 -21.99
C LYS A 190 -11.30 13.49 -21.85
N GLY A 191 -11.84 12.91 -20.79
CA GLY A 191 -13.30 12.88 -20.54
C GLY A 191 -13.87 14.19 -19.98
N LEU A 192 -13.17 14.82 -19.04
CA LEU A 192 -13.67 16.02 -18.34
C LEU A 192 -13.41 17.31 -19.13
N ARG A 193 -12.27 17.44 -19.81
CA ARG A 193 -11.87 18.69 -20.47
C ARG A 193 -12.89 19.21 -21.47
N PRO A 194 -13.51 18.39 -22.34
CA PRO A 194 -14.56 18.86 -23.25
C PRO A 194 -15.82 19.36 -22.53
N LEU A 195 -16.12 18.84 -21.33
CA LEU A 195 -17.30 19.24 -20.56
C LEU A 195 -17.15 20.64 -19.97
N ILE A 196 -15.91 21.04 -19.63
CA ILE A 196 -15.61 22.33 -18.99
C ILE A 196 -15.00 23.37 -19.94
N ALA A 197 -14.62 22.98 -21.16
CA ALA A 197 -14.05 23.87 -22.15
C ALA A 197 -15.02 25.01 -22.50
N ASN A 198 -14.51 26.23 -22.60
CA ASN A 198 -15.26 27.44 -22.97
C ASN A 198 -16.47 27.79 -22.06
N ARG A 199 -16.50 27.27 -20.82
CA ARG A 199 -17.52 27.62 -19.83
C ARG A 199 -17.05 28.69 -18.82
N PRO A 200 -17.98 29.45 -18.22
CA PRO A 200 -17.69 30.27 -17.04
C PRO A 200 -17.11 29.45 -15.90
N GLU A 201 -16.27 30.06 -15.05
CA GLU A 201 -15.58 29.37 -13.96
C GLU A 201 -16.54 28.66 -12.98
N ALA A 202 -17.63 29.32 -12.59
CA ALA A 202 -18.66 28.73 -11.74
C ALA A 202 -19.22 27.42 -12.33
N GLU A 203 -19.56 27.41 -13.62
CA GLU A 203 -20.05 26.19 -14.28
C GLU A 203 -18.99 25.10 -14.34
N LYS A 204 -17.70 25.44 -14.52
CA LYS A 204 -16.63 24.44 -14.52
C LYS A 204 -16.55 23.76 -13.15
N VAL A 205 -16.63 24.55 -12.08
CA VAL A 205 -16.62 24.05 -10.70
C VAL A 205 -17.84 23.17 -10.45
N ASP A 206 -19.04 23.60 -10.84
CA ASP A 206 -20.27 22.84 -10.64
C ASP A 206 -20.26 21.49 -11.38
N ILE A 207 -19.69 21.44 -12.58
CA ILE A 207 -19.52 20.19 -13.34
C ILE A 207 -18.54 19.25 -12.63
N ILE A 208 -17.38 19.76 -12.21
CA ILE A 208 -16.38 18.97 -11.49
C ILE A 208 -16.94 18.46 -10.17
N LEU A 209 -17.67 19.31 -9.43
CA LEU A 209 -18.32 18.94 -8.18
C LEU A 209 -19.37 17.85 -8.40
N SER A 210 -20.21 18.00 -9.44
CA SER A 210 -21.20 16.98 -9.81
C SER A 210 -20.55 15.65 -10.19
N PHE A 211 -19.41 15.68 -10.89
CA PHE A 211 -18.63 14.48 -11.18
C PHE A 211 -18.11 13.83 -9.88
N VAL A 212 -17.43 14.58 -9.02
CA VAL A 212 -16.85 14.05 -7.77
C VAL A 212 -17.94 13.45 -6.86
N GLN A 213 -19.11 14.08 -6.77
CA GLN A 213 -20.18 13.66 -5.87
C GLN A 213 -21.05 12.51 -6.40
N ARG A 214 -21.18 12.37 -7.73
CA ARG A 214 -22.19 11.46 -8.33
C ARG A 214 -21.61 10.39 -9.24
N ALA A 215 -20.35 10.54 -9.68
CA ALA A 215 -19.74 9.59 -10.61
C ALA A 215 -19.23 8.31 -9.96
N PHE A 216 -19.09 8.33 -8.63
CA PHE A 216 -18.62 7.21 -7.82
C PHE A 216 -19.79 6.70 -6.99
N GLU A 217 -20.03 5.39 -7.04
CA GLU A 217 -21.01 4.76 -6.16
C GLU A 217 -20.57 4.98 -4.71
N TYR A 218 -21.45 5.60 -3.92
CA TYR A 218 -21.22 5.77 -2.50
C TYR A 218 -21.55 4.46 -1.79
N GLU A 219 -20.53 3.80 -1.27
CA GLU A 219 -20.67 2.75 -0.27
C GLU A 219 -19.95 3.22 0.99
N THR A 220 -20.49 2.89 2.16
CA THR A 220 -19.74 3.10 3.40
C THR A 220 -18.52 2.16 3.41
N ASP A 221 -17.44 2.56 4.07
CA ASP A 221 -16.23 1.73 4.12
C ASP A 221 -16.49 0.33 4.71
N GLU A 222 -17.45 0.23 5.63
CA GLU A 222 -17.92 -1.05 6.18
C GLU A 222 -18.52 -1.96 5.11
N VAL A 223 -19.26 -1.41 4.14
CA VAL A 223 -19.86 -2.17 3.04
C VAL A 223 -18.81 -2.49 1.98
N GLN A 224 -17.96 -1.51 1.62
CA GLN A 224 -17.01 -1.65 0.53
C GLN A 224 -15.76 -2.47 0.91
N PHE A 225 -15.28 -2.31 2.14
CA PHE A 225 -14.03 -2.90 2.63
C PHE A 225 -14.21 -3.81 3.85
N GLY A 226 -15.37 -3.77 4.52
CA GLY A 226 -15.59 -4.50 5.78
C GLY A 226 -15.06 -3.77 7.02
N TRP A 227 -14.55 -2.54 6.88
CA TRP A 227 -13.92 -1.76 7.96
C TRP A 227 -13.68 -0.29 7.53
N GLU A 228 -13.55 0.63 8.49
CA GLU A 228 -13.34 2.07 8.25
C GLU A 228 -12.00 2.42 7.57
N LYS A 229 -12.04 3.00 6.38
CA LYS A 229 -10.88 3.33 5.55
C LYS A 229 -10.69 4.84 5.45
N VAL A 230 -9.63 5.33 6.10
CA VAL A 230 -9.23 6.75 6.16
C VAL A 230 -8.14 7.06 5.15
#